data_AF-A0A3L7SN28-F1
#
_entry.id   AF-A0A3L7SN28-F1
#
_cell.length_a   1.000
_cell.length_b   1.000
_cell.length_c   1.000
_cell.angle_alpha   90.00
_cell.angle_beta   90.00
_cell.angle_gamma   90.00
#
_symmetry.space_group_name_H-M   'P 1'
#
loop_
_entity.id
_entity.type
_entity.pdbx_description
1 polymer ?
#
loop_
_entity_poly.entity_id
_entity_poly.type
_entity_poly.pdbx_seq_one_letter_code
_entity_poly.pdbx_strand_id
1 'polypeptide(L)'
;MSTIVAAKRRTRKTIRYRSSRMILGLPWLDVACGPDLAKGEDRGIAKGIIAVGDLAIGGIAIGGLSCGIISIGGLAAGLFTVGGVALGGVVLGGVAIGGLALGGVAIGIAAAGGVAIGFFTR
;
A
#
# COMPACT_ATOMS: atom_id res chain seq x y z
N MET A 1 9.06 -32.84 -27.32
CA MET A 1 9.53 -33.61 -26.16
C MET A 1 10.21 -32.64 -25.18
N SER A 2 9.50 -31.61 -24.72
CA SER A 2 8.90 -31.50 -23.37
C SER A 2 9.82 -31.91 -22.22
N THR A 3 10.69 -31.00 -21.78
CA THR A 3 11.17 -30.99 -20.39
C THR A 3 11.12 -29.55 -19.90
N ILE A 4 9.92 -29.14 -19.51
CA ILE A 4 9.63 -27.84 -18.91
C ILE A 4 10.35 -27.83 -17.56
N VAL A 5 11.29 -26.89 -17.43
CA VAL A 5 12.09 -26.61 -16.25
C VAL A 5 11.20 -26.56 -15.01
N ALA A 6 11.36 -27.56 -14.13
CA ALA A 6 10.73 -27.61 -12.82
C ALA A 6 11.32 -26.47 -11.96
N ALA A 7 10.69 -25.30 -12.05
CA ALA A 7 11.01 -24.16 -11.22
C ALA A 7 10.81 -24.54 -9.75
N LYS A 8 11.92 -24.61 -9.02
CA LYS A 8 12.02 -24.82 -7.57
C LYS A 8 11.13 -23.80 -6.85
N ARG A 9 9.86 -24.15 -6.61
CA ARG A 9 8.88 -23.33 -5.91
C ARG A 9 9.33 -23.17 -4.46
N ARG A 10 10.03 -22.07 -4.15
CA ARG A 10 10.21 -21.63 -2.76
C ARG A 10 8.81 -21.41 -2.20
N THR A 11 8.36 -22.29 -1.32
CA THR A 11 7.19 -22.07 -0.47
C THR A 11 7.47 -20.85 0.39
N ARG A 12 7.11 -19.65 -0.10
CA ARG A 12 7.09 -18.45 0.74
C ARG A 12 6.07 -18.76 1.84
N LYS A 13 6.53 -18.74 3.09
CA LYS A 13 5.67 -18.88 4.27
C LYS A 13 4.63 -17.76 4.22
N THR A 14 3.38 -18.10 3.96
CA THR A 14 2.27 -17.14 3.93
C THR A 14 1.96 -16.75 5.36
N ILE A 15 2.12 -15.46 5.69
CA ILE A 15 1.76 -14.94 7.01
C ILE A 15 0.34 -14.41 6.90
N ARG A 16 -0.58 -15.11 7.54
CA ARG A 16 -1.99 -14.72 7.64
C ARG A 16 -2.39 -14.61 9.09
N TYR A 17 -2.86 -13.45 9.48
CA TYR A 17 -3.39 -13.21 10.80
C TYR A 17 -4.60 -12.30 10.70
N ARG A 18 -5.74 -12.78 11.18
CA ARG A 18 -6.97 -12.00 11.24
C ARG A 18 -7.44 -11.95 12.69
N SER A 19 -7.60 -10.75 13.23
CA SER A 19 -8.09 -10.59 14.59
C SER A 19 -9.57 -10.95 14.70
N SER A 20 -9.97 -11.52 15.84
CA SER A 20 -11.35 -11.90 16.13
C SER A 20 -12.26 -10.69 16.39
N ARG A 21 -11.69 -9.53 16.77
CA ARG A 21 -12.46 -8.30 16.94
C ARG A 21 -12.88 -7.77 15.57
N MET A 22 -14.18 -7.73 15.32
CA MET A 22 -14.77 -7.06 14.16
C MET A 22 -15.37 -5.72 14.60
N ILE A 23 -15.03 -4.65 13.90
CA ILE A 23 -15.64 -3.32 14.06
C ILE A 23 -16.32 -2.98 12.74
N LEU A 24 -17.62 -2.65 12.78
CA LEU A 24 -18.42 -2.31 11.59
C LEU A 24 -18.43 -3.42 10.50
N GLY A 25 -18.29 -4.69 10.90
CA GLY A 25 -18.23 -5.83 9.97
C GLY A 25 -16.87 -6.04 9.28
N LEU A 26 -15.87 -5.20 9.60
CA LEU A 26 -14.48 -5.38 9.16
C LEU A 26 -13.60 -5.89 10.31
N PRO A 27 -12.60 -6.74 10.04
CA PRO A 27 -11.65 -7.15 11.07
C PRO A 27 -10.86 -5.93 11.55
N TRP A 28 -10.60 -5.88 12.85
CA TRP A 28 -9.83 -4.80 13.46
C TRP A 28 -8.39 -4.77 12.95
N LEU A 29 -7.79 -5.96 12.79
CA LEU A 29 -6.47 -6.16 12.22
C LEU A 29 -6.53 -7.33 11.24
N ASP A 30 -6.08 -7.09 10.02
CA ASP A 30 -5.93 -8.11 8.98
C ASP A 30 -4.51 -8.03 8.41
N VAL A 31 -3.77 -9.13 8.51
CA VAL A 31 -2.41 -9.27 8.01
C VAL A 31 -2.40 -10.39 6.99
N ALA A 32 -2.01 -10.07 5.76
CA ALA A 32 -1.90 -11.02 4.67
C ALA A 32 -0.64 -10.70 3.85
N CYS A 33 0.47 -11.39 4.16
CA CYS A 33 1.70 -11.28 3.40
C CYS A 33 2.00 -12.58 2.64
N GLY A 34 2.19 -12.45 1.33
CA GLY A 34 2.64 -13.53 0.46
C GLY A 34 1.52 -14.20 -0.36
N PRO A 35 1.93 -14.97 -1.38
CA PRO A 35 1.03 -15.59 -2.35
C PRO A 35 0.23 -16.73 -1.72
N ASP A 36 -1.08 -16.70 -1.88
CA ASP A 36 -1.96 -17.78 -1.44
C ASP A 36 -2.25 -18.76 -2.57
N LEU A 37 -1.50 -19.86 -2.56
CA LEU A 37 -1.71 -20.97 -3.47
C LEU A 37 -3.08 -21.65 -3.28
N ALA A 38 -3.72 -21.52 -2.11
CA ALA A 38 -5.02 -22.14 -1.83
C ALA A 38 -6.20 -21.40 -2.49
N LYS A 39 -6.05 -20.09 -2.75
CA LYS A 39 -7.05 -19.28 -3.49
C LYS A 39 -6.62 -18.91 -4.91
N GLY A 40 -5.39 -19.23 -5.30
CA GLY A 40 -4.82 -18.83 -6.59
C GLY A 40 -4.42 -17.35 -6.66
N GLU A 41 -4.26 -16.69 -5.51
CA GLU A 41 -3.89 -15.27 -5.44
C GLU A 41 -2.37 -15.14 -5.28
N ASP A 42 -1.68 -14.52 -6.24
CA ASP A 42 -0.22 -14.31 -6.16
C ASP A 42 0.18 -13.19 -5.17
N ARG A 43 -0.81 -12.54 -4.53
CA ARG A 43 -0.63 -11.40 -3.63
C ARG A 43 -1.48 -11.55 -2.36
N GLY A 44 -0.91 -11.19 -1.22
CA GLY A 44 -1.64 -11.12 0.04
C GLY A 44 -2.54 -9.87 0.11
N ILE A 45 -3.85 -10.08 0.01
CA ILE A 45 -4.85 -9.01 0.15
C ILE A 45 -5.29 -8.93 1.62
N ALA A 46 -5.05 -7.78 2.26
CA ALA A 46 -5.48 -7.47 3.62
C ALA A 46 -6.56 -6.38 3.61
N LYS A 47 -7.67 -6.60 4.33
CA LYS A 47 -8.79 -5.64 4.44
C LYS A 47 -9.25 -5.51 5.89
N GLY A 48 -9.16 -4.31 6.46
CA GLY A 48 -9.55 -4.09 7.86
C GLY A 48 -9.41 -2.64 8.32
N ILE A 49 -9.62 -2.36 9.61
CA ILE A 49 -9.26 -1.04 10.17
C ILE A 49 -7.75 -0.85 10.06
N ILE A 50 -6.98 -1.86 10.46
CA ILE A 50 -5.54 -1.96 10.26
C ILE A 50 -5.29 -3.11 9.26
N ALA A 51 -4.73 -2.79 8.10
CA ALA A 51 -4.44 -3.73 7.03
C ALA A 51 -2.94 -3.77 6.74
N VAL A 52 -2.34 -4.95 6.79
CA VAL A 52 -0.90 -5.15 6.50
C VAL A 52 -0.75 -6.26 5.45
N GLY A 53 -0.22 -5.94 4.27
CA GLY A 53 -0.08 -6.95 3.22
C GLY A 53 0.56 -6.46 1.93
N ASP A 54 0.56 -7.30 0.89
CA ASP A 54 0.98 -6.87 -0.46
C ASP A 54 -0.01 -5.84 -1.03
N LEU A 55 -1.30 -6.05 -0.74
CA LEU A 55 -2.40 -5.15 -1.06
C LEU A 55 -3.22 -4.89 0.21
N ALA A 56 -3.04 -3.71 0.81
CA ALA A 56 -3.69 -3.33 2.06
C ALA A 56 -4.77 -2.28 1.81
N ILE A 57 -6.01 -2.58 2.22
CA ILE A 57 -7.15 -1.64 2.11
C ILE A 57 -7.77 -1.46 3.50
N GLY A 58 -7.77 -0.24 4.02
CA GLY A 58 -8.25 -0.02 5.38
C GLY A 58 -8.24 1.41 5.87
N GLY A 59 -8.40 1.59 7.19
CA GLY A 59 -8.15 2.89 7.82
C GLY A 59 -6.65 3.21 7.81
N ILE A 60 -5.86 2.27 8.34
CA ILE A 60 -4.40 2.27 8.32
C ILE A 60 -3.95 1.12 7.43
N ALA A 61 -3.31 1.42 6.31
CA ALA A 61 -2.87 0.44 5.32
C ALA A 61 -1.35 0.46 5.17
N ILE A 62 -0.70 -0.69 5.35
CA ILE A 62 0.76 -0.84 5.23
C ILE A 62 1.05 -1.94 4.22
N GLY A 63 1.74 -1.63 3.11
CA GLY A 63 1.96 -2.63 2.08
C GLY A 63 2.70 -2.17 0.83
N GLY A 64 2.83 -3.06 -0.16
CA GLY A 64 3.32 -2.68 -1.48
C GLY A 64 2.34 -1.73 -2.19
N LEU A 65 1.08 -2.14 -2.23
CA LEU A 65 -0.08 -1.32 -2.61
C LEU A 65 -0.92 -1.05 -1.37
N SER A 66 -1.17 0.21 -1.04
CA SER A 66 -1.92 0.60 0.16
C SER A 66 -2.96 1.67 -0.13
N CYS A 67 -4.21 1.45 0.30
CA CYS A 67 -5.31 2.41 0.17
C CYS A 67 -6.03 2.59 1.50
N GLY A 68 -6.16 3.83 1.98
CA GLY A 68 -6.77 4.09 3.27
C GLY A 68 -6.76 5.54 3.70
N ILE A 69 -7.05 5.82 4.98
CA ILE A 69 -6.90 7.17 5.54
C ILE A 69 -5.41 7.47 5.72
N ILE A 70 -4.69 6.50 6.30
CA ILE A 70 -3.23 6.52 6.48
C ILE A 70 -2.67 5.35 5.68
N SER A 71 -1.85 5.63 4.67
CA SER A 71 -1.29 4.61 3.77
C SER A 71 0.22 4.70 3.70
N ILE A 72 0.91 3.59 3.95
CA ILE A 72 2.37 3.51 3.92
C ILE A 72 2.77 2.39 2.94
N GLY A 73 3.47 2.73 1.87
CA GLY A 73 3.82 1.73 0.87
C GLY A 73 4.62 2.18 -0.34
N GLY A 74 4.82 1.26 -1.28
CA GLY A 74 5.42 1.59 -2.59
C GLY A 74 4.48 2.47 -3.41
N LEU A 75 3.24 2.00 -3.58
CA LEU A 75 2.12 2.74 -4.14
C LEU A 75 1.08 2.96 -3.04
N ALA A 76 0.82 4.21 -2.68
CA ALA A 76 -0.07 4.56 -1.57
C ALA A 76 -1.13 5.58 -2.00
N ALA A 77 -2.37 5.38 -1.57
CA ALA A 77 -3.47 6.33 -1.77
C ALA A 77 -4.21 6.58 -0.46
N GLY A 78 -4.53 7.84 -0.14
CA GLY A 78 -5.22 8.17 1.11
C GLY A 78 -5.26 9.63 1.50
N LEU A 79 -5.63 9.93 2.75
CA LEU A 79 -5.57 11.30 3.26
C LEU A 79 -4.14 11.68 3.67
N PHE A 80 -3.46 10.77 4.37
CA PHE A 80 -2.07 10.87 4.75
C PHE A 80 -1.30 9.69 4.17
N THR A 81 -0.36 9.97 3.26
CA THR A 81 0.32 8.89 2.53
C THR A 81 1.82 9.06 2.56
N VAL A 82 2.54 7.97 2.81
CA VAL A 82 4.00 7.91 2.77
C VAL A 82 4.42 6.80 1.81
N GLY A 83 5.18 7.12 0.77
CA GLY A 83 5.56 6.10 -0.18
C GLY A 83 6.45 6.49 -1.36
N GLY A 84 6.72 5.52 -2.23
CA GLY A 84 7.46 5.79 -3.48
C GLY A 84 6.62 6.66 -4.42
N VAL A 85 5.42 6.19 -4.74
CA VAL A 85 4.38 6.91 -5.48
C VAL A 85 3.16 7.02 -4.58
N ALA A 86 2.75 8.24 -4.26
CA ALA A 86 1.74 8.48 -3.26
C ALA A 86 0.72 9.55 -3.73
N LEU A 87 -0.54 9.30 -3.40
CA LEU A 87 -1.70 10.09 -3.81
C LEU A 87 -2.54 10.46 -2.59
N GLY A 88 -2.81 11.74 -2.35
CA GLY A 88 -3.61 12.09 -1.18
C GLY A 88 -3.79 13.54 -0.80
N GLY A 89 -4.23 13.77 0.44
CA GLY A 89 -4.33 15.10 1.03
C GLY A 89 -2.94 15.63 1.40
N VAL A 90 -2.25 14.90 2.28
CA VAL A 90 -0.89 15.14 2.73
C VAL A 90 -0.02 13.96 2.30
N VAL A 91 1.00 14.23 1.50
CA VAL A 91 1.74 13.22 0.77
C VAL A 91 3.24 13.43 0.97
N LEU A 92 3.93 12.38 1.38
CA LEU A 92 5.38 12.31 1.55
C LEU A 92 5.91 11.18 0.67
N GLY A 93 6.72 11.48 -0.35
CA GLY A 93 7.20 10.41 -1.21
C GLY A 93 8.17 10.78 -2.32
N GLY A 94 8.53 9.79 -3.14
CA GLY A 94 9.32 10.04 -4.35
C GLY A 94 8.52 10.85 -5.36
N VAL A 95 7.32 10.37 -5.69
CA VAL A 95 6.31 11.05 -6.50
C VAL A 95 5.10 11.28 -5.59
N ALA A 96 4.85 12.54 -5.26
CA ALA A 96 3.79 12.97 -4.36
C ALA A 96 2.75 13.77 -5.14
N ILE A 97 1.50 13.31 -5.16
CA ILE A 97 0.39 13.99 -5.84
C ILE A 97 -0.72 14.26 -4.82
N GLY A 98 -0.97 15.52 -4.49
CA GLY A 98 -1.94 15.82 -3.44
C GLY A 98 -2.18 17.29 -3.10
N GLY A 99 -2.90 17.55 -2.02
CA GLY A 99 -3.09 18.92 -1.51
C GLY A 99 -1.76 19.52 -1.04
N LEU A 100 -1.09 18.82 -0.12
CA LEU A 100 0.25 19.08 0.38
C LEU A 100 1.16 17.93 -0.05
N ALA A 101 2.02 18.17 -1.05
CA ALA A 101 2.92 17.19 -1.63
C ALA A 101 4.38 17.52 -1.27
N LEU A 102 5.08 16.57 -0.67
CA LEU A 102 6.48 16.69 -0.25
C LEU A 102 7.26 15.53 -0.84
N GLY A 103 8.23 15.81 -1.73
CA GLY A 103 8.89 14.71 -2.42
C GLY A 103 9.95 15.05 -3.46
N GLY A 104 10.38 14.05 -4.23
CA GLY A 104 11.24 14.28 -5.40
C GLY A 104 10.48 15.01 -6.50
N VAL A 105 9.32 14.47 -6.88
CA VAL A 105 8.34 15.07 -7.78
C VAL A 105 7.07 15.34 -6.97
N ALA A 106 6.73 16.60 -6.74
CA ALA A 106 5.58 17.03 -5.97
C ALA A 106 4.58 17.78 -6.86
N ILE A 107 3.34 17.31 -6.91
CA ILE A 107 2.26 17.91 -7.69
C ILE A 107 1.10 18.21 -6.74
N GLY A 108 0.74 19.48 -6.57
CA GLY A 108 -0.30 19.81 -5.59
C GLY A 108 -0.64 21.28 -5.42
N ILE A 109 -1.51 21.59 -4.47
CA ILE A 109 -1.78 22.99 -4.09
C ILE A 109 -0.53 23.58 -3.44
N ALA A 110 0.02 22.86 -2.46
CA ALA A 110 1.32 23.13 -1.85
C ALA A 110 2.26 21.97 -2.19
N ALA A 111 3.36 22.26 -2.89
CA ALA A 111 4.32 21.28 -3.34
C ALA A 111 5.73 21.69 -2.90
N ALA A 112 6.49 20.79 -2.27
CA ALA A 112 7.90 21.03 -2.00
C ALA A 112 8.75 19.84 -2.43
N GLY A 113 9.81 20.10 -3.19
CA GLY A 113 10.58 19.02 -3.79
C GLY A 113 11.57 19.41 -4.87
N GLY A 114 12.23 18.41 -5.46
CA GLY A 114 13.15 18.63 -6.57
C GLY A 114 12.43 19.17 -7.82
N VAL A 115 11.27 18.60 -8.13
CA VAL A 115 10.33 19.07 -9.16
C VAL A 115 9.01 19.35 -8.49
N ALA A 116 8.63 20.63 -8.36
CA ALA A 116 7.38 21.04 -7.73
C ALA A 116 6.45 21.71 -8.75
N ILE A 117 5.23 21.20 -8.88
CA ILE A 117 4.18 21.72 -9.77
C ILE A 117 2.96 22.04 -8.91
N GLY A 118 2.65 23.32 -8.75
CA GLY A 118 1.56 23.74 -7.87
C GLY A 118 1.36 25.24 -7.76
N PHE A 119 0.38 25.66 -6.96
CA PHE A 119 0.17 27.07 -6.63
C PHE A 119 1.21 27.59 -5.65
N PHE A 120 1.52 26.81 -4.62
CA PHE A 120 2.52 27.10 -3.60
C PHE A 120 3.69 26.12 -3.73
N THR A 121 4.66 26.42 -4.58
CA THR A 121 5.85 25.58 -4.79
C THR A 121 7.07 26.10 -4.02
N ARG A 122 7.84 25.22 -3.37
CA ARG A 122 9.14 25.53 -2.73
C ARG A 122 10.20 24.49 -3.02
#